data_AF-A0A822DKH8-F1
#
_entry.id   AF-A0A822DKH8-F1
#
_cell.length_a   1.000
_cell.length_b   1.000
_cell.length_c   1.000
_cell.angle_alpha   90.00
_cell.angle_beta   90.00
_cell.angle_gamma   90.00
#
_symmetry.space_group_name_H-M   'P 1'
#
loop_
_entity.id
_entity.type
_entity.pdbx_description
1 polymer ?
#
loop_
_entity_poly.entity_id
_entity_poly.type
_entity_poly.pdbx_seq_one_letter_code
_entity_poly.pdbx_strand_id
1 'polypeptide(L)'
;MDTINKPNLKRFRKILLKDQYEIDDNVGDYSDFDSDSDTEYEVPTNVDESDDTSTDEHISEQSDSSDSDIDGDNIIVNTQPATLQKGELTWSSDPSSVQSRTPAANIMKKKPGYSTKVQNIVDAFKLFFTDEILDLIVLHTNRYATQYLDQNKNRQKVSKTKMKKYHEWRPIDRTELESFIGLLLQLGVTHGNHELLSELWDISQSRPLYRATMSLQRFKYILQFLRFDDRQNRDSSDRLSPIRHIFELF
;
A
#
# COMPACT_ATOMS: atom_id res chain seq x y z
N MET A 1 22.11 -49.28 -8.10
CA MET A 1 21.53 -48.26 -7.22
C MET A 1 20.09 -48.01 -7.65
N ASP A 2 19.24 -48.86 -7.10
CA ASP A 2 17.86 -48.67 -6.65
C ASP A 2 16.90 -47.79 -7.46
N THR A 3 16.07 -48.49 -8.22
CA THR A 3 14.82 -48.04 -8.80
C THR A 3 13.78 -47.82 -7.69
N ILE A 4 13.50 -46.55 -7.40
CA ILE A 4 12.47 -46.17 -6.43
C ILE A 4 11.08 -46.60 -6.95
N ASN A 5 10.44 -47.41 -6.11
CA ASN A 5 9.16 -48.08 -6.24
C ASN A 5 8.01 -47.07 -6.50
N LYS A 6 7.27 -47.22 -7.62
CA LYS A 6 6.12 -46.38 -8.04
C LYS A 6 4.70 -46.82 -7.59
N PRO A 7 4.41 -47.48 -6.46
CA PRO A 7 3.04 -47.83 -6.10
C PRO A 7 2.31 -46.74 -5.27
N ASN A 8 2.99 -45.72 -4.76
CA ASN A 8 2.38 -44.77 -3.82
C ASN A 8 1.72 -43.54 -4.45
N LEU A 9 2.03 -43.19 -5.70
CA LEU A 9 1.47 -41.98 -6.34
C LEU A 9 -0.04 -42.07 -6.59
N LYS A 10 -0.54 -43.26 -6.94
CA LYS A 10 -1.99 -43.50 -7.15
C LYS A 10 -2.77 -43.44 -5.83
N ARG A 11 -2.16 -43.86 -4.72
CA ARG A 11 -2.76 -43.80 -3.38
C ARG A 11 -2.87 -42.35 -2.89
N PHE A 12 -1.81 -41.56 -3.06
CA PHE A 12 -1.84 -40.13 -2.73
C PHE A 12 -2.83 -39.36 -3.61
N ARG A 13 -2.88 -39.62 -4.92
CA ARG A 13 -3.86 -39.00 -5.81
C ARG A 13 -5.31 -39.36 -5.45
N LYS A 14 -5.56 -40.59 -4.99
CA LYS A 14 -6.90 -41.03 -4.55
C LYS A 14 -7.32 -40.41 -3.22
N ILE A 15 -6.37 -40.13 -2.32
CA ILE A 15 -6.64 -39.41 -1.06
C ILE A 15 -6.97 -37.95 -1.38
N LEU A 16 -6.16 -37.29 -2.21
CA LEU A 16 -6.40 -35.90 -2.63
C LEU A 16 -7.71 -35.68 -3.41
N LEU A 17 -8.17 -36.69 -4.16
CA LEU A 17 -9.47 -36.65 -4.87
C LEU A 17 -10.66 -37.00 -3.97
N LYS A 18 -10.44 -37.69 -2.84
CA LYS A 18 -11.53 -38.06 -1.92
C LYS A 18 -11.90 -36.90 -1.00
N ASP A 19 -10.95 -36.01 -0.72
CA ASP A 19 -11.18 -34.79 0.06
C ASP A 19 -11.84 -33.67 -0.77
N GLN A 20 -12.11 -33.89 -2.06
CA GLN A 20 -12.82 -32.94 -2.94
C GLN A 20 -14.34 -33.15 -3.02
N TYR A 21 -14.92 -34.11 -2.28
CA TYR A 21 -16.36 -34.39 -2.31
C TYR A 21 -16.93 -34.71 -0.92
N GLU A 22 -16.77 -33.81 0.05
CA GLU A 22 -17.72 -33.63 1.15
C GLU A 22 -17.81 -32.12 1.46
N ILE A 23 -18.35 -31.36 0.49
CA ILE A 23 -18.88 -30.02 0.76
C ILE A 23 -20.38 -30.24 0.98
N ASP A 24 -20.79 -30.03 2.23
CA ASP A 24 -22.19 -29.93 2.64
C ASP A 24 -22.87 -28.84 1.80
N ASP A 25 -23.94 -29.21 1.10
CA ASP A 25 -24.72 -28.35 0.21
C ASP A 25 -25.51 -27.30 1.01
N ASN A 26 -24.83 -26.32 1.58
CA ASN A 26 -25.47 -25.08 1.99
C ASN A 26 -24.47 -23.93 2.16
N VAL A 27 -24.47 -23.00 1.21
CA VAL A 27 -24.40 -21.53 1.37
C VAL A 27 -23.69 -20.89 0.17
N GLY A 28 -24.51 -20.40 -0.76
CA GLY A 28 -24.37 -19.07 -1.37
C GLY A 28 -23.18 -18.80 -2.28
N ASP A 29 -23.35 -19.14 -3.56
CA ASP A 29 -22.94 -18.38 -4.76
C ASP A 29 -21.90 -17.27 -4.54
N TYR A 30 -20.64 -17.65 -4.72
CA TYR A 30 -19.51 -16.73 -4.85
C TYR A 30 -19.33 -16.38 -6.33
N SER A 31 -19.99 -15.30 -6.75
CA SER A 31 -19.72 -14.64 -8.02
C SER A 31 -19.63 -13.11 -7.84
N ASP A 32 -18.61 -12.56 -8.48
CA ASP A 32 -18.36 -11.14 -8.80
C ASP A 32 -18.03 -10.16 -7.67
N PHE A 33 -16.73 -10.07 -7.39
CA PHE A 33 -16.09 -8.79 -7.03
C PHE A 33 -15.95 -7.94 -8.30
N ASP A 34 -17.07 -7.37 -8.76
CA ASP A 34 -17.05 -6.27 -9.72
C ASP A 34 -16.54 -5.03 -8.99
N SER A 35 -15.25 -4.76 -9.16
CA SER A 35 -14.63 -3.49 -8.86
C SER A 35 -15.01 -2.47 -9.95
N ASP A 36 -16.28 -2.06 -9.99
CA ASP A 36 -16.71 -0.86 -10.71
C ASP A 36 -16.24 0.37 -9.93
N SER A 37 -14.95 0.66 -10.06
CA SER A 37 -14.43 2.01 -9.89
C SER A 37 -14.82 2.79 -11.13
N ASP A 38 -15.92 3.55 -11.05
CA ASP A 38 -16.25 4.62 -12.01
C ASP A 38 -15.18 5.73 -11.88
N THR A 39 -14.01 5.45 -12.43
CA THR A 39 -12.97 6.40 -12.77
C THR A 39 -13.18 6.76 -14.24
N GLU A 40 -14.13 7.66 -14.51
CA GLU A 40 -14.18 8.38 -15.78
C GLU A 40 -12.95 9.30 -15.85
N TYR A 41 -11.85 8.76 -16.37
CA TYR A 41 -10.74 9.54 -16.88
C TYR A 41 -11.09 9.94 -18.31
N GLU A 42 -11.44 11.20 -18.53
CA GLU A 42 -11.38 11.78 -19.87
C GLU A 42 -9.91 11.87 -20.30
N VAL A 43 -9.56 11.13 -21.35
CA VAL A 43 -8.23 11.15 -21.97
C VAL A 43 -8.18 12.34 -22.93
N PRO A 44 -7.33 13.36 -22.71
CA PRO A 44 -6.98 14.29 -23.77
C PRO A 44 -6.04 13.55 -24.73
N THR A 45 -6.54 13.30 -25.95
CA THR A 45 -5.72 12.86 -27.07
C THR A 45 -4.67 13.92 -27.39
N ASN A 46 -3.43 13.72 -26.97
CA ASN A 46 -2.24 14.21 -27.66
C ASN A 46 -1.16 13.14 -27.52
N VAL A 47 -0.84 12.56 -28.67
CA VAL A 47 0.16 11.52 -28.87
C VAL A 47 1.53 12.16 -28.69
N ASP A 48 2.31 11.69 -27.72
CA ASP A 48 3.77 11.65 -27.86
C ASP A 48 4.28 10.38 -27.19
N GLU A 49 5.00 9.61 -27.98
CA GLU A 49 5.28 8.18 -27.79
C GLU A 49 6.70 8.07 -27.23
N SER A 50 6.83 7.71 -25.95
CA SER A 50 8.11 7.26 -25.39
C SER A 50 7.85 6.13 -24.40
N ASP A 51 8.02 4.92 -24.93
CA ASP A 51 8.01 3.62 -24.29
C ASP A 51 9.27 3.51 -23.38
N ASP A 52 9.08 3.27 -22.08
CA ASP A 52 10.17 2.95 -21.16
C ASP A 52 9.75 1.75 -20.30
N THR A 53 9.90 0.57 -20.91
CA THR A 53 9.79 -0.71 -20.23
C THR A 53 11.04 -0.93 -19.38
N SER A 54 10.91 -0.80 -18.07
CA SER A 54 11.94 -1.20 -17.11
C SER A 54 12.06 -2.72 -17.06
N THR A 55 12.93 -3.30 -17.88
CA THR A 55 13.36 -4.70 -17.79
C THR A 55 14.57 -4.80 -16.86
N ASP A 56 14.42 -5.59 -15.79
CA ASP A 56 15.51 -6.07 -14.92
C ASP A 56 16.58 -6.80 -15.76
N GLU A 57 17.75 -6.20 -15.93
CA GLU A 57 18.92 -6.88 -16.47
C GLU A 57 19.88 -7.30 -15.35
N HIS A 58 19.91 -8.61 -15.14
CA HIS A 58 20.95 -9.35 -14.43
C HIS A 58 22.34 -9.00 -15.01
N ILE A 59 23.23 -8.47 -14.17
CA ILE A 59 24.66 -8.32 -14.49
C ILE A 59 25.27 -9.73 -14.62
N SER A 60 25.60 -10.13 -15.85
CA SER A 60 26.46 -11.28 -16.11
C SER A 60 27.92 -10.86 -16.08
N GLU A 61 28.67 -11.39 -15.11
CA GLU A 61 30.14 -11.33 -15.11
C GLU A 61 30.69 -12.16 -16.29
N GLN A 62 31.26 -11.48 -17.28
CA GLN A 62 32.13 -12.12 -18.27
C GLN A 62 33.50 -11.47 -18.21
N SER A 63 34.44 -12.25 -17.65
CA SER A 63 35.87 -12.05 -17.76
C SER A 63 36.29 -12.23 -19.22
N ASP A 64 36.88 -11.21 -19.82
CA ASP A 64 37.71 -11.40 -21.00
C ASP A 64 39.10 -10.78 -20.77
N SER A 65 40.06 -11.70 -20.67
CA SER A 65 41.48 -11.43 -20.53
C SER A 65 42.06 -11.36 -21.93
N SER A 66 42.24 -10.14 -22.45
CA SER A 66 43.10 -9.92 -23.62
C SER A 66 44.36 -9.17 -23.20
N ASP A 67 45.41 -9.98 -23.07
CA ASP A 67 46.80 -9.60 -22.91
C ASP A 67 47.27 -8.93 -24.21
N SER A 68 47.62 -7.66 -24.13
CA SER A 68 48.36 -6.97 -25.18
C SER A 68 49.47 -6.16 -24.54
N ASP A 69 50.67 -6.73 -24.60
CA ASP A 69 51.94 -6.10 -24.31
C ASP A 69 52.08 -4.81 -25.13
N ILE A 70 51.86 -3.66 -24.48
CA ILE A 70 52.29 -2.35 -25.00
C ILE A 70 53.35 -1.81 -24.04
N ASP A 71 54.56 -1.79 -24.58
CA ASP A 71 55.80 -1.30 -24.01
C ASP A 71 55.68 0.15 -23.54
N GLY A 72 56.45 0.50 -22.52
CA GLY A 72 56.26 1.70 -21.72
C GLY A 72 56.34 3.00 -22.51
N ASP A 73 55.23 3.74 -22.53
CA ASP A 73 55.23 5.19 -22.43
C ASP A 73 53.96 5.64 -21.69
N ASN A 74 54.07 6.70 -20.91
CA ASN A 74 53.10 7.09 -19.87
C ASN A 74 51.65 7.22 -20.39
N ILE A 75 50.80 6.21 -20.14
CA ILE A 75 49.34 6.40 -20.21
C ILE A 75 48.94 7.21 -18.98
N ILE A 76 48.90 8.53 -19.16
CA ILE A 76 48.16 9.42 -18.26
C ILE A 76 46.70 8.99 -18.39
N VAL A 77 46.24 8.13 -17.47
CA VAL A 77 44.82 7.96 -17.23
C VAL A 77 44.35 9.31 -16.70
N ASN A 78 43.86 10.14 -17.61
CA ASN A 78 43.20 11.38 -17.27
C ASN A 78 41.85 10.97 -16.64
N THR A 79 41.86 10.60 -15.35
CA THR A 79 40.68 10.53 -14.51
C THR A 79 40.18 11.96 -14.32
N GLN A 80 39.55 12.51 -15.36
CA GLN A 80 38.84 13.76 -15.19
C GLN A 80 37.63 13.48 -14.30
N PRO A 81 37.44 14.27 -13.24
CA PRO A 81 36.27 14.14 -12.39
C PRO A 81 35.01 14.40 -13.22
N ALA A 82 34.10 13.43 -13.23
CA ALA A 82 32.83 13.57 -13.91
C ALA A 82 31.99 14.61 -13.17
N THR A 83 31.91 15.80 -13.73
CA THR A 83 30.97 16.82 -13.24
C THR A 83 29.68 16.66 -14.03
N LEU A 84 28.61 16.22 -13.37
CA LEU A 84 27.28 16.11 -13.95
C LEU A 84 26.52 17.42 -13.69
N GLN A 85 25.94 18.02 -14.71
CA GLN A 85 25.14 19.23 -14.58
C GLN A 85 23.70 18.98 -15.03
N LYS A 86 22.73 19.42 -14.22
CA LYS A 86 21.31 19.46 -14.59
C LYS A 86 20.73 20.81 -14.18
N GLY A 87 20.51 21.69 -15.14
CA GLY A 87 20.13 23.08 -14.88
C GLY A 87 21.27 23.83 -14.19
N GLU A 88 20.97 24.50 -13.06
CA GLU A 88 21.96 25.22 -12.24
C GLU A 88 22.70 24.31 -11.22
N LEU A 89 22.28 23.06 -11.05
CA LEU A 89 22.94 22.14 -10.11
C LEU A 89 24.07 21.38 -10.79
N THR A 90 25.25 21.42 -10.16
CA THR A 90 26.45 20.69 -10.58
C THR A 90 26.84 19.68 -9.48
N TRP A 91 26.93 18.41 -9.86
CA TRP A 91 27.42 17.32 -9.03
C TRP A 91 28.84 16.98 -9.46
N SER A 92 29.77 16.91 -8.52
CA SER A 92 31.16 16.50 -8.79
C SER A 92 31.46 15.22 -8.04
N SER A 93 32.20 14.31 -8.68
CA SER A 93 32.79 13.15 -8.01
C SER A 93 33.94 13.53 -7.07
N ASP A 94 34.50 14.74 -7.22
CA ASP A 94 35.56 15.21 -6.36
C ASP A 94 35.00 15.81 -5.07
N PRO A 95 35.48 15.38 -3.89
CA PRO A 95 35.14 16.04 -2.65
C PRO A 95 35.62 17.49 -2.70
N SER A 96 34.79 18.43 -2.27
CA SER A 96 35.18 19.83 -2.17
C SER A 96 36.44 19.96 -1.31
N SER A 97 37.56 20.42 -1.89
CA SER A 97 38.87 20.47 -1.24
C SER A 97 38.97 21.49 -0.10
N VAL A 98 37.90 22.22 0.18
CA VAL A 98 37.86 23.21 1.25
C VAL A 98 37.59 22.50 2.57
N GLN A 99 38.61 22.40 3.42
CA GLN A 99 38.42 22.26 4.86
C GLN A 99 37.77 23.54 5.41
N SER A 100 36.50 23.73 5.07
CA SER A 100 35.69 24.84 5.54
C SER A 100 35.11 24.46 6.89
N ARG A 101 35.14 25.40 7.84
CA ARG A 101 34.25 25.31 9.01
C ARG A 101 32.82 25.15 8.52
N THR A 102 32.05 24.28 9.17
CA THR A 102 30.61 24.15 8.89
C THR A 102 29.97 25.54 8.98
N PRO A 103 29.27 26.01 7.93
CA PRO A 103 28.60 27.30 7.95
C PRO A 103 27.70 27.42 9.19
N ALA A 104 27.63 28.60 9.81
CA ALA A 104 26.88 28.78 11.06
C ALA A 104 25.38 28.38 10.96
N ALA A 105 24.81 28.43 9.75
CA ALA A 105 23.47 27.94 9.44
C ALA A 105 23.32 26.41 9.50
N ASN A 106 24.39 25.66 9.20
CA ASN A 106 24.43 24.20 9.19
C ASN A 106 24.85 23.61 10.55
N ILE A 107 25.24 24.46 11.51
CA ILE A 107 25.53 24.04 12.88
C ILE A 107 24.18 23.83 13.60
N MET A 108 23.82 22.56 13.81
CA MET A 108 22.64 22.21 14.60
C MET A 108 22.82 22.66 16.06
N LYS A 109 22.16 23.77 16.43
CA LYS A 109 22.24 24.35 17.79
C LYS A 109 21.38 23.61 18.81
N LYS A 110 20.34 22.92 18.36
CA LYS A 110 19.46 22.11 19.21
C LYS A 110 19.87 20.65 19.11
N LYS A 111 19.95 19.96 20.25
CA LYS A 111 20.13 18.51 20.24
C LYS A 111 18.89 17.88 19.60
N PRO A 112 19.05 16.95 18.65
CA PRO A 112 17.93 16.16 18.15
C PRO A 112 17.33 15.38 19.32
N GLY A 113 16.00 15.37 19.44
CA GLY A 113 15.31 14.69 20.52
C GLY A 113 13.79 14.89 20.44
N TYR A 114 13.06 14.00 21.10
CA TYR A 114 11.60 14.08 21.19
C TYR A 114 11.16 15.11 22.25
N SER A 115 9.96 15.66 22.07
CA SER A 115 9.36 16.57 23.05
C SER A 115 9.04 15.80 24.33
N THR A 116 9.26 16.40 25.50
CA THR A 116 8.95 15.80 26.82
C THR A 116 7.46 15.56 27.06
N LYS A 117 6.59 15.92 26.11
CA LYS A 117 5.13 15.79 26.17
C LYS A 117 4.62 14.38 25.88
N VAL A 118 5.46 13.48 25.35
CA VAL A 118 5.07 12.10 25.01
C VAL A 118 5.41 11.20 26.20
N GLN A 119 4.39 10.60 26.82
CA GLN A 119 4.58 9.66 27.93
C GLN A 119 4.34 8.21 27.50
N ASN A 120 3.33 7.99 26.64
CA ASN A 120 2.94 6.66 26.17
C ASN A 120 3.09 6.53 24.65
N ILE A 121 3.13 5.28 24.17
CA ILE A 121 3.17 4.98 22.73
C ILE A 121 1.92 5.49 21.99
N VAL A 122 0.78 5.51 22.68
CA VAL A 122 -0.47 6.07 22.16
C VAL A 122 -0.36 7.59 21.99
N ASP A 123 0.30 8.28 22.92
CA ASP A 123 0.52 9.73 22.80
C ASP A 123 1.44 10.03 21.61
N ALA A 124 2.44 9.19 21.38
CA ALA A 124 3.32 9.29 20.22
C ALA A 124 2.54 9.11 18.90
N PHE A 125 1.63 8.13 18.86
CA PHE A 125 0.77 7.89 17.70
C PHE A 125 -0.17 9.07 17.42
N LYS A 126 -0.77 9.64 18.46
CA LYS A 126 -1.68 10.80 18.35
C LYS A 126 -1.02 12.10 17.91
N LEU A 127 0.31 12.17 17.89
CA LEU A 127 1.01 13.30 17.27
C LEU A 127 0.85 13.32 15.74
N PHE A 128 0.69 12.15 15.13
CA PHE A 128 0.55 11.99 13.68
C PHE A 128 -0.92 11.83 13.28
N PHE A 129 -1.67 11.04 14.05
CA PHE A 129 -3.10 10.88 13.88
C PHE A 129 -3.82 11.70 14.94
N THR A 130 -3.90 13.01 14.69
CA THR A 130 -4.56 13.96 15.60
C THR A 130 -6.06 13.69 15.68
N ASP A 131 -6.68 14.21 16.73
CA ASP A 131 -8.11 14.08 16.93
C ASP A 131 -8.91 14.68 15.77
N GLU A 132 -8.41 15.77 15.18
CA GLU A 132 -8.99 16.44 14.02
C GLU A 132 -8.95 15.54 12.77
N ILE A 133 -7.82 14.91 12.48
CA ILE A 133 -7.70 13.99 11.33
C ILE A 133 -8.68 12.83 11.47
N LEU A 134 -8.76 12.22 12.66
CA LEU A 134 -9.65 11.09 12.90
C LEU A 134 -11.13 11.49 12.74
N ASP A 135 -11.53 12.65 13.28
CA ASP A 135 -12.90 13.13 13.17
C ASP A 135 -13.29 13.45 11.73
N LEU A 136 -12.36 13.99 10.93
CA LEU A 136 -12.57 14.23 9.50
C LEU A 136 -12.76 12.93 8.70
N ILE A 137 -11.93 11.91 8.97
CA ILE A 137 -12.07 10.59 8.33
C ILE A 137 -13.45 9.99 8.65
N VAL A 138 -13.86 10.04 9.92
CA VAL A 138 -15.18 9.55 10.36
C VAL A 138 -16.30 10.30 9.64
N LEU A 139 -16.22 11.64 9.59
CA LEU A 139 -17.22 12.49 8.94
C LEU A 139 -17.39 12.15 7.46
N HIS A 140 -16.29 12.13 6.71
CA HIS A 140 -16.31 11.92 5.26
C HIS A 140 -16.69 10.48 4.89
N THR A 141 -16.19 9.49 5.64
CA THR A 141 -16.55 8.07 5.46
C THR A 141 -18.06 7.84 5.67
N ASN A 142 -18.61 8.39 6.75
CA ASN A 142 -20.04 8.27 7.03
C ASN A 142 -20.91 8.99 6.00
N ARG A 143 -20.52 10.19 5.57
CA ARG A 143 -21.21 10.96 4.52
C ARG A 143 -21.22 10.20 3.19
N TYR A 144 -20.09 9.62 2.79
CA TYR A 144 -20.01 8.86 1.56
C TYR A 144 -20.85 7.58 1.62
N ALA A 145 -20.79 6.84 2.74
CA ALA A 145 -21.58 5.64 2.90
C ALA A 145 -23.08 5.91 2.79
N THR A 146 -23.60 6.97 3.42
CA THR A 146 -25.03 7.32 3.29
C THR A 146 -25.40 7.67 1.85
N GLN A 147 -24.59 8.48 1.17
CA GLN A 147 -24.80 8.83 -0.25
C GLN A 147 -24.82 7.59 -1.15
N TYR A 148 -23.87 6.66 -0.97
CA TYR A 148 -23.79 5.44 -1.75
C TYR A 148 -25.02 4.54 -1.55
N LEU A 149 -25.48 4.41 -0.30
CA LEU A 149 -26.65 3.61 0.04
C LEU A 149 -27.94 4.19 -0.55
N ASP A 150 -28.11 5.51 -0.47
CA ASP A 150 -29.31 6.18 -0.99
C ASP A 150 -29.37 6.14 -2.51
N GLN A 151 -28.23 6.31 -3.19
CA GLN A 151 -28.14 6.15 -4.65
C GLN A 151 -28.51 4.73 -5.08
N ASN A 152 -28.02 3.71 -4.36
CA ASN A 152 -28.30 2.33 -4.69
C ASN A 152 -29.75 1.93 -4.41
N LYS A 153 -30.35 2.41 -3.31
CA LYS A 153 -31.78 2.23 -3.03
C LYS A 153 -32.65 2.75 -4.19
N ASN A 154 -32.32 3.93 -4.70
CA ASN A 154 -33.07 4.58 -5.77
C ASN A 154 -32.88 3.92 -7.14
N ARG A 155 -31.73 3.27 -7.40
CA ARG A 155 -31.43 2.67 -8.70
C ARG A 155 -32.20 1.38 -9.03
N GLN A 156 -32.92 0.75 -8.08
CA GLN A 156 -33.76 -0.47 -8.23
C GLN A 156 -33.18 -1.65 -9.08
N LYS A 157 -31.91 -1.60 -9.49
CA LYS A 157 -31.23 -2.62 -10.31
C LYS A 157 -30.34 -3.56 -9.50
N VAL A 158 -30.17 -3.29 -8.21
CA VAL A 158 -29.39 -4.15 -7.33
C VAL A 158 -30.27 -5.30 -6.87
N SER A 159 -29.84 -6.54 -7.15
CA SER A 159 -30.48 -7.76 -6.66
C SER A 159 -30.91 -7.62 -5.20
N LYS A 160 -32.12 -8.10 -4.85
CA LYS A 160 -32.67 -8.08 -3.48
C LYS A 160 -31.67 -8.60 -2.43
N THR A 161 -30.74 -9.47 -2.83
CA THR A 161 -29.68 -10.03 -1.98
C THR A 161 -28.57 -9.01 -1.67
N LYS A 162 -28.09 -8.25 -2.66
CA LYS A 162 -27.07 -7.19 -2.46
C LYS A 162 -27.66 -6.03 -1.62
N MET A 163 -28.95 -5.72 -1.78
CA MET A 163 -29.64 -4.70 -0.97
C MET A 163 -29.73 -5.05 0.53
N LYS A 164 -29.91 -6.33 0.88
CA LYS A 164 -29.92 -6.78 2.30
C LYS A 164 -28.58 -6.54 2.98
N LYS A 165 -27.47 -6.85 2.30
CA LYS A 165 -26.09 -6.66 2.81
C LYS A 165 -25.81 -5.20 3.22
N TYR A 166 -26.29 -4.25 2.41
CA TYR A 166 -26.04 -2.82 2.63
C TYR A 166 -27.03 -2.15 3.60
N HIS A 167 -28.19 -2.76 3.86
CA HIS A 167 -29.14 -2.28 4.87
C HIS A 167 -28.57 -2.33 6.30
N GLU A 168 -27.50 -3.08 6.51
CA GLU A 168 -26.82 -3.25 7.81
C GLU A 168 -25.74 -2.19 8.08
N TRP A 169 -25.48 -1.25 7.16
CA TRP A 169 -24.48 -0.22 7.41
C TRP A 169 -24.89 0.67 8.59
N ARG A 170 -24.07 0.65 9.63
CA ARG A 170 -24.09 1.61 10.73
C ARG A 170 -22.99 2.64 10.51
N PRO A 171 -23.22 3.94 10.78
CA PRO A 171 -22.15 4.92 10.83
C PRO A 171 -21.00 4.44 11.71
N ILE A 172 -19.77 4.62 11.25
CA ILE A 172 -18.57 4.37 12.05
C ILE A 172 -18.46 5.43 13.14
N ASP A 173 -17.99 5.00 14.30
CA ASP A 173 -17.57 5.90 15.36
C ASP A 173 -16.05 5.95 15.43
N ARG A 174 -15.57 6.82 16.31
CA ARG A 174 -14.15 7.07 16.46
C ARG A 174 -13.38 5.85 16.99
N THR A 175 -13.96 5.16 17.98
CA THR A 175 -13.39 3.93 18.54
C THR A 175 -13.25 2.84 17.48
N GLU A 176 -14.24 2.73 16.60
CA GLU A 176 -14.24 1.78 15.50
C GLU A 176 -13.19 2.12 14.44
N LEU A 177 -13.02 3.41 14.10
CA LEU A 177 -11.92 3.85 13.22
C LEU A 177 -10.54 3.57 13.85
N GLU A 178 -10.35 3.90 15.12
CA GLU A 178 -9.09 3.62 15.83
C GLU A 178 -8.80 2.10 15.88
N SER A 179 -9.84 1.28 16.09
CA SER A 179 -9.74 -0.18 16.04
C SER A 179 -9.37 -0.68 14.65
N PHE A 180 -9.95 -0.11 13.60
CA PHE A 180 -9.63 -0.43 12.21
C PHE A 180 -8.17 -0.10 11.88
N ILE A 181 -7.69 1.09 12.28
CA ILE A 181 -6.29 1.48 12.10
C ILE A 181 -5.37 0.54 12.89
N GLY A 182 -5.75 0.15 14.11
CA GLY A 182 -5.02 -0.84 14.90
C GLY A 182 -4.84 -2.18 14.17
N LEU A 183 -5.87 -2.65 13.46
CA LEU A 183 -5.75 -3.85 12.62
C LEU A 183 -4.84 -3.66 11.41
N LEU A 184 -4.82 -2.48 10.78
CA LEU A 184 -3.89 -2.17 9.70
C LEU A 184 -2.43 -2.14 10.20
N LEU A 185 -2.19 -1.55 11.37
CA LEU A 185 -0.87 -1.56 12.01
C LEU A 185 -0.43 -2.99 12.34
N GLN A 186 -1.34 -3.81 12.89
CA GLN A 186 -1.07 -5.22 13.13
C GLN A 186 -0.68 -5.94 11.83
N LEU A 187 -1.41 -5.69 10.74
CA LEU A 187 -1.12 -6.29 9.43
C LEU A 187 0.29 -5.94 8.93
N GLY A 188 0.71 -4.68 9.13
CA GLY A 188 2.05 -4.22 8.82
C GLY A 188 3.13 -4.91 9.65
N VAL A 189 2.91 -5.05 10.96
CA VAL A 189 3.84 -5.76 11.88
C VAL A 189 4.00 -7.23 11.50
N THR A 190 2.94 -7.84 10.99
CA THR A 190 2.95 -9.26 10.66
C THR A 190 3.36 -9.56 9.23
N HIS A 191 3.67 -8.52 8.43
CA HIS A 191 3.92 -8.63 6.99
C HIS A 191 2.80 -9.39 6.24
N GLY A 192 1.56 -9.24 6.72
CA GLY A 192 0.39 -9.94 6.18
C GLY A 192 -0.26 -9.24 5.00
N ASN A 193 0.43 -8.28 4.37
CA ASN A 193 -0.11 -7.45 3.29
C ASN A 193 -0.48 -8.26 2.02
N HIS A 194 0.03 -9.47 1.87
CA HIS A 194 -0.31 -10.40 0.80
C HIS A 194 -1.19 -11.57 1.25
N GLU A 195 -1.54 -11.63 2.54
CA GLU A 195 -2.45 -12.67 3.05
C GLU A 195 -3.89 -12.38 2.62
N LEU A 196 -4.63 -13.45 2.33
CA LEU A 196 -6.04 -13.28 1.97
C LEU A 196 -6.82 -12.80 3.20
N LEU A 197 -7.68 -11.81 3.01
CA LEU A 197 -8.48 -11.27 4.11
C LEU A 197 -9.38 -12.33 4.78
N SER A 198 -9.77 -13.38 4.04
CA SER A 198 -10.47 -14.55 4.59
C SER A 198 -9.61 -15.36 5.54
N GLU A 199 -8.31 -15.53 5.25
CA GLU A 199 -7.37 -16.27 6.09
C GLU A 199 -7.07 -15.51 7.39
N LEU A 200 -6.92 -14.18 7.28
CA LEU A 200 -6.76 -13.29 8.44
C LEU A 200 -7.93 -13.34 9.42
N TRP A 201 -9.12 -13.76 8.99
CA TRP A 201 -10.32 -13.93 9.82
C TRP A 201 -10.76 -15.40 9.98
N ASP A 202 -9.96 -16.38 9.54
CA ASP A 202 -10.27 -17.81 9.65
C ASP A 202 -10.16 -18.33 11.09
N ILE A 203 -10.99 -19.28 11.51
CA ILE A 203 -10.97 -19.78 12.90
C ILE A 203 -9.68 -20.52 13.22
N SER A 204 -9.13 -21.27 12.25
CA SER A 204 -8.03 -22.19 12.47
C SER A 204 -6.66 -21.54 12.29
N GLN A 205 -6.56 -20.60 11.34
CA GLN A 205 -5.30 -19.98 10.93
C GLN A 205 -5.20 -18.51 11.35
N SER A 206 -6.30 -17.84 11.70
CA SER A 206 -6.22 -16.42 12.07
C SER A 206 -5.54 -16.18 13.40
N ARG A 207 -4.99 -14.97 13.50
CA ARG A 207 -4.64 -14.35 14.77
C ARG A 207 -5.95 -13.92 15.45
N PRO A 208 -6.24 -14.35 16.69
CA PRO A 208 -7.50 -14.05 17.37
C PRO A 208 -7.85 -12.55 17.44
N LEU A 209 -6.83 -11.69 17.40
CA LEU A 209 -6.97 -10.24 17.45
C LEU A 209 -7.93 -9.68 16.39
N TYR A 210 -7.85 -10.16 15.14
CA TYR A 210 -8.67 -9.63 14.04
C TYR A 210 -10.17 -9.83 14.32
N ARG A 211 -10.55 -11.08 14.61
CA ARG A 211 -11.94 -11.46 14.91
C ARG A 211 -12.44 -10.89 16.23
N ALA A 212 -11.57 -10.77 17.22
CA ALA A 212 -11.92 -10.17 18.51
C ALA A 212 -12.19 -8.67 18.40
N THR A 213 -11.58 -7.99 17.43
CA THR A 213 -11.71 -6.54 17.23
C THR A 213 -12.94 -6.18 16.39
N MET A 214 -13.10 -6.80 15.22
CA MET A 214 -14.29 -6.59 14.37
C MET A 214 -14.52 -7.76 13.42
N SER A 215 -15.72 -7.85 12.84
CA SER A 215 -16.03 -8.87 11.83
C SER A 215 -15.36 -8.57 10.49
N LEU A 216 -15.08 -9.64 9.72
CA LEU A 216 -14.54 -9.53 8.36
C LEU A 216 -15.41 -8.64 7.47
N GLN A 217 -16.72 -8.80 7.56
CA GLN A 217 -17.68 -8.01 6.80
C GLN A 217 -17.60 -6.54 7.16
N ARG A 218 -17.49 -6.20 8.46
CA ARG A 218 -17.36 -4.82 8.91
C ARG A 218 -16.06 -4.18 8.43
N PHE A 219 -14.94 -4.89 8.56
CA PHE A 219 -13.65 -4.42 8.05
C PHE A 219 -13.71 -4.12 6.54
N LYS A 220 -14.31 -5.02 5.74
CA LYS A 220 -14.51 -4.82 4.30
C LYS A 220 -15.36 -3.58 3.99
N TYR A 221 -16.43 -3.33 4.74
CA TYR A 221 -17.24 -2.13 4.52
C TYR A 221 -16.51 -0.84 4.89
N ILE A 222 -15.75 -0.82 5.98
CA ILE A 222 -14.94 0.34 6.32
C ILE A 222 -13.92 0.60 5.21
N LEU A 223 -13.23 -0.44 4.74
CA LEU A 223 -12.28 -0.33 3.61
C LEU A 223 -12.94 0.24 2.35
N GLN A 224 -14.15 -0.20 2.02
CA GLN A 224 -14.90 0.25 0.84
C GLN A 224 -15.32 1.72 0.94
N PHE A 225 -15.80 2.14 2.11
CA PHE A 225 -16.38 3.47 2.32
C PHE A 225 -15.39 4.51 2.83
N LEU A 226 -14.16 4.14 3.17
CA LEU A 226 -13.15 5.05 3.69
C LEU A 226 -12.97 6.25 2.78
N ARG A 227 -13.19 7.46 3.29
CA ARG A 227 -13.01 8.72 2.57
C ARG A 227 -12.32 9.76 3.44
N PHE A 228 -11.63 10.66 2.77
CA PHE A 228 -10.78 11.70 3.36
C PHE A 228 -11.27 13.12 3.05
N ASP A 229 -12.26 13.25 2.16
CA ASP A 229 -12.78 14.53 1.69
C ASP A 229 -14.25 14.43 1.24
N ASP A 230 -14.82 15.54 0.79
CA ASP A 230 -16.12 15.58 0.12
C ASP A 230 -15.95 15.75 -1.39
N ARG A 231 -16.42 14.77 -2.16
CA ARG A 231 -16.38 14.77 -3.62
C ARG A 231 -17.01 16.02 -4.24
N GLN A 232 -18.02 16.62 -3.59
CA GLN A 232 -18.72 17.79 -4.12
C GLN A 232 -17.91 19.09 -4.04
N ASN A 233 -16.91 19.13 -3.15
CA ASN A 233 -16.11 20.32 -2.87
C ASN A 233 -14.69 20.22 -3.43
N ARG A 234 -14.41 19.23 -4.29
CA ARG A 234 -13.08 19.02 -4.87
C ARG A 234 -12.73 20.12 -5.86
N ASP A 235 -11.50 20.59 -5.76
CA ASP A 235 -10.91 21.43 -6.80
C ASP A 235 -10.50 20.54 -7.96
N SER A 236 -11.02 20.80 -9.16
CA SER A 236 -10.69 20.03 -10.37
C SER A 236 -9.26 20.26 -10.84
N SER A 237 -8.61 21.33 -10.39
CA SER A 237 -7.22 21.63 -10.74
C SER A 237 -6.20 20.89 -9.86
N ASP A 238 -6.55 20.57 -8.60
CA ASP A 238 -5.67 19.86 -7.68
C ASP A 238 -5.90 18.35 -7.72
N ARG A 239 -4.96 17.61 -8.32
CA ARG A 239 -5.01 16.14 -8.35
C ARG A 239 -4.95 15.51 -6.95
N LEU A 240 -4.37 16.21 -5.97
CA LEU A 240 -4.31 15.74 -4.58
C LEU A 240 -5.54 16.13 -3.76
N SER A 241 -6.52 16.83 -4.35
CA SER A 241 -7.73 17.29 -3.66
C SER A 241 -8.40 16.20 -2.79
N PRO A 242 -8.44 14.91 -3.18
CA PRO A 242 -9.04 13.86 -2.36
C PRO A 242 -8.42 13.64 -0.98
N ILE A 243 -7.16 14.01 -0.77
CA ILE A 243 -6.45 13.81 0.51
C ILE A 243 -5.77 15.07 1.02
N ARG A 244 -5.79 16.17 0.24
CA ARG A 244 -5.07 17.43 0.49
C ARG A 244 -5.21 17.91 1.93
N HIS A 245 -6.44 18.01 2.41
CA HIS A 245 -6.72 18.56 3.73
C HIS A 245 -6.08 17.75 4.86
N ILE A 246 -6.20 16.41 4.80
CA ILE A 246 -5.56 15.53 5.79
C ILE A 246 -4.04 15.56 5.63
N PHE A 247 -3.54 15.64 4.40
CA PHE A 247 -2.11 15.71 4.14
C PHE A 247 -1.46 16.98 4.72
N GLU A 248 -2.16 18.11 4.73
CA GLU A 248 -1.67 19.36 5.33
C GLU A 248 -1.70 19.34 6.87
N LEU A 249 -2.60 18.54 7.46
CA LEU A 249 -2.69 18.36 8.91
C LEU A 249 -1.64 17.37 9.46
N PHE A 250 -1.07 16.52 8.61
CA PHE A 250 -0.12 15.47 8.97
C PHE A 250 1.33 15.97 8.95
#